data_AF-A0A945WK24-F1
#
_entry.id   AF-A0A945WK24-F1
#
_cell.length_a   1.000
_cell.length_b   1.000
_cell.length_c   1.000
_cell.angle_alpha   90.00
_cell.angle_beta   90.00
_cell.angle_gamma   90.00
#
_symmetry.space_group_name_H-M   'P 1'
#
loop_
_entity.id
_entity.type
_entity.pdbx_description
1 polymer ?
#
loop_
_entity_poly.entity_id
_entity_poly.type
_entity_poly.pdbx_seq_one_letter_code
_entity_poly.pdbx_strand_id
1 'polypeptide(L)'
;MKQNIWYSASSFSSLFKVRAISVGLALCAVSCASDVSIQTGGSIHLSEDHPHANITGMLLASRFTSFEDLQQCVQIHHFNDQAEMKGLIGKRPTVILRHTSESVNVVSVLEGGVDQDDFRRARDGGLLDKANVAMLSPYTAINRDELMRVFYLSRRRHHQFGASDVAFYDLAERMACNINENEFSKLYPRDATEKGFINTFNHITAQALMTTLFSEELADFIADVHERLRPELITGKFSKEQIDDLDEGPLDNYVDMINNEWGQELGKKLKLKYGIEPGTKWTPELLANYLNDIQKYYQQSLKMEFIPFRQEDYLIIRFSEKLNIVMGDLPKFVKKAEAQL
;
A
#
# COMPACT_ATOMS: atom_id res chain seq x y z
N MET A 1 -19.60 -13.25 -7.60
CA MET A 1 -19.09 -12.37 -8.67
C MET A 1 -18.93 -10.96 -8.09
N LYS A 2 -17.90 -10.75 -7.25
CA LYS A 2 -17.53 -9.43 -6.72
C LYS A 2 -16.33 -8.96 -7.54
N GLN A 3 -16.54 -7.96 -8.40
CA GLN A 3 -15.50 -7.38 -9.24
C GLN A 3 -14.76 -6.29 -8.45
N ASN A 4 -13.44 -6.47 -8.35
CA ASN A 4 -12.41 -5.47 -8.64
C ASN A 4 -12.48 -4.10 -7.94
N ILE A 5 -11.65 -3.95 -6.92
CA ILE A 5 -10.81 -2.76 -6.75
C ILE A 5 -9.36 -3.29 -6.64
N TRP A 6 -8.36 -2.51 -7.07
CA TRP A 6 -6.90 -2.79 -7.08
C TRP A 6 -6.24 -3.18 -8.41
N TYR A 7 -5.44 -2.23 -8.94
CA TYR A 7 -4.39 -2.19 -9.98
C TYR A 7 -4.62 -2.81 -11.36
N SER A 8 -5.01 -2.04 -12.39
CA SER A 8 -5.03 -2.52 -13.78
C SER A 8 -3.69 -2.30 -14.49
N ALA A 9 -2.98 -3.36 -14.92
CA ALA A 9 -1.85 -3.31 -15.84
C ALA A 9 -2.10 -3.98 -17.20
N SER A 10 -3.35 -4.35 -17.51
CA SER A 10 -3.76 -4.19 -18.92
C SER A 10 -3.58 -2.73 -19.37
N SER A 11 -3.55 -1.78 -18.42
CA SER A 11 -3.22 -0.36 -18.64
C SER A 11 -1.83 -0.12 -19.13
N PHE A 12 -0.88 -0.84 -18.57
CA PHE A 12 0.49 -0.72 -18.99
C PHE A 12 0.71 -1.54 -20.28
N SER A 13 0.20 -2.76 -20.45
CA SER A 13 0.52 -3.52 -21.68
C SER A 13 0.02 -2.89 -23.00
N SER A 14 -1.16 -2.25 -23.02
CA SER A 14 -1.70 -1.59 -24.24
C SER A 14 -0.95 -0.30 -24.59
N LEU A 15 -0.24 0.28 -23.62
CA LEU A 15 0.56 1.50 -23.70
C LEU A 15 1.75 1.39 -24.67
N PHE A 16 2.22 0.17 -24.98
CA PHE A 16 3.58 -0.06 -25.46
C PHE A 16 3.71 -0.77 -26.83
N LYS A 17 2.85 -0.44 -27.79
CA LYS A 17 3.10 -0.72 -29.23
C LYS A 17 3.91 0.38 -29.94
N VAL A 18 4.37 1.42 -29.26
CA VAL A 18 5.20 2.48 -29.87
C VAL A 18 6.67 2.09 -29.78
N ARG A 19 7.30 1.86 -30.95
CA ARG A 19 8.76 1.78 -31.06
C ARG A 19 9.39 3.13 -30.69
N ALA A 20 10.49 3.05 -29.96
CA ALA A 20 11.31 4.14 -29.45
C ALA A 20 11.33 5.41 -30.33
N ILE A 21 10.88 6.53 -29.75
CA ILE A 21 11.36 7.86 -30.14
C ILE A 21 12.31 8.29 -29.04
N SER A 22 13.60 8.28 -29.36
CA SER A 22 14.67 8.73 -28.47
C SER A 22 14.52 10.24 -28.22
N VAL A 23 14.01 10.62 -27.05
CA VAL A 23 14.13 11.99 -26.56
C VAL A 23 15.13 11.95 -25.41
N GLY A 24 16.37 12.34 -25.72
CA GLY A 24 17.39 12.55 -24.71
C GLY A 24 17.05 13.81 -23.92
N LEU A 25 16.77 13.67 -22.63
CA LEU A 25 16.80 14.77 -21.67
C LEU A 25 17.74 14.40 -20.53
N ALA A 26 18.78 15.22 -20.37
CA ALA A 26 19.70 15.18 -19.25
C ALA A 26 18.96 15.66 -17.99
N LEU A 27 18.89 14.80 -16.97
CA LEU A 27 18.43 15.16 -15.62
C LEU A 27 19.66 15.41 -14.75
N CYS A 28 19.87 16.67 -14.36
CA CYS A 28 20.75 17.03 -13.26
C CYS A 28 20.03 16.72 -11.95
N ALA A 29 20.60 15.83 -11.14
CA ALA A 29 20.19 15.63 -9.76
C ALA A 29 20.64 16.82 -8.91
N VAL A 30 19.70 17.53 -8.29
CA VAL A 30 19.98 18.47 -7.19
C VAL A 30 19.41 17.83 -5.93
N SER A 31 20.31 17.29 -5.11
CA SER A 31 20.04 16.87 -3.74
C SER A 31 20.01 18.12 -2.86
N CYS A 32 18.85 18.41 -2.26
CA CYS A 32 18.76 19.34 -1.14
C CYS A 32 17.96 18.68 -0.01
N ALA A 33 18.69 18.06 0.93
CA ALA A 33 18.19 17.82 2.27
C ALA A 33 17.97 19.19 2.94
N SER A 34 16.76 19.43 3.43
CA SER A 34 16.45 20.58 4.27
C SER A 34 15.92 20.06 5.60
N ASP A 35 16.74 20.15 6.63
CA ASP A 35 16.36 19.87 8.02
C ASP A 35 15.29 20.86 8.46
N VAL A 36 14.06 20.37 8.65
CA VAL A 36 12.98 21.13 9.29
C VAL A 36 12.89 20.67 10.73
N SER A 37 13.45 21.46 11.65
CA SER A 37 13.26 21.29 13.08
C SER A 37 11.93 21.92 13.50
N ILE A 38 10.97 21.07 13.88
CA ILE A 38 9.72 21.51 14.52
C ILE A 38 9.73 21.02 15.96
N GLN A 39 9.49 21.96 16.87
CA GLN A 39 9.47 21.78 18.32
C GLN A 39 8.44 20.71 18.72
N THR A 40 8.89 19.75 19.51
CA THR A 40 8.07 18.71 20.14
C THR A 40 7.30 19.32 21.31
N GLY A 41 5.99 19.50 21.12
CA GLY A 41 5.07 19.98 22.16
C GLY A 41 3.95 18.97 22.41
N GLY A 42 3.85 18.51 23.66
CA GLY A 42 2.63 17.95 24.25
C GLY A 42 2.54 16.42 24.27
N SER A 43 2.90 15.82 25.42
CA SER A 43 2.42 14.47 25.77
C SER A 43 0.92 14.58 26.08
N ILE A 44 0.10 14.00 25.22
CA ILE A 44 -1.34 13.87 25.43
C ILE A 44 -1.55 12.59 26.25
N HIS A 45 -2.07 12.74 27.46
CA HIS A 45 -2.46 11.62 28.31
C HIS A 45 -3.82 11.11 27.79
N LEU A 46 -3.80 10.05 26.97
CA LEU A 46 -5.01 9.35 26.53
C LEU A 46 -5.66 8.67 27.74
N SER A 47 -6.95 8.88 27.95
CA SER A 47 -7.73 8.17 28.97
C SER A 47 -7.88 6.70 28.58
N GLU A 48 -7.71 5.79 29.54
CA GLU A 48 -7.62 4.33 29.36
C GLU A 48 -8.90 3.64 28.79
N ASP A 49 -10.00 4.38 28.61
CA ASP A 49 -11.31 3.82 28.22
C ASP A 49 -11.63 3.85 26.71
N HIS A 50 -10.73 4.36 25.84
CA HIS A 50 -10.97 4.36 24.40
C HIS A 50 -10.48 3.03 23.73
N PRO A 51 -11.27 2.42 22.83
CA PRO A 51 -10.98 1.09 22.25
C PRO A 51 -9.68 1.02 21.43
N HIS A 52 -9.07 2.16 21.10
CA HIS A 52 -7.79 2.26 20.40
C HIS A 52 -6.58 2.62 21.31
N ALA A 53 -6.79 2.89 22.60
CA ALA A 53 -5.72 3.26 23.55
C ALA A 53 -4.62 2.21 23.72
N ASN A 54 -4.88 0.96 23.30
CA ASN A 54 -3.95 -0.18 23.40
C ASN A 54 -3.36 -0.63 22.06
N ILE A 55 -3.67 0.05 20.95
CA ILE A 55 -3.19 -0.34 19.64
C ILE A 55 -1.80 0.25 19.41
N THR A 56 -0.79 -0.60 19.26
CA THR A 56 0.58 -0.18 18.93
C THR A 56 0.88 -0.39 17.46
N GLY A 57 1.27 0.66 16.73
CA GLY A 57 1.59 0.60 15.31
C GLY A 57 0.35 0.75 14.44
N MET A 58 -0.10 -0.34 13.81
CA MET A 58 -1.19 -0.36 12.84
C MET A 58 -2.48 0.22 13.40
N LEU A 59 -3.33 0.78 12.55
CA LEU A 59 -4.65 1.30 12.93
C LEU A 59 -5.76 0.44 12.31
N LEU A 60 -6.86 0.24 13.05
CA LEU A 60 -8.07 -0.41 12.54
C LEU A 60 -9.19 0.62 12.45
N ALA A 61 -9.63 0.94 11.22
CA ALA A 61 -10.71 1.90 10.97
C ALA A 61 -11.99 1.54 11.75
N SER A 62 -12.27 0.25 11.87
CA SER A 62 -13.40 -0.32 12.62
C SER A 62 -13.46 0.06 14.11
N ARG A 63 -12.33 0.48 14.69
CA ARG A 63 -12.20 0.83 16.12
C ARG A 63 -12.32 2.33 16.40
N PHE A 64 -12.44 3.14 15.36
CA PHE A 64 -12.76 4.55 15.49
C PHE A 64 -14.26 4.77 15.34
N THR A 65 -14.78 5.65 16.18
CA THR A 65 -16.21 5.97 16.25
C THR A 65 -16.58 7.22 15.45
N SER A 66 -15.59 8.03 15.08
CA SER A 66 -15.75 9.27 14.30
C SER A 66 -14.41 9.71 13.70
N PHE A 67 -14.44 10.65 12.77
CA PHE A 67 -13.24 11.27 12.22
C PHE A 67 -12.44 12.02 13.29
N GLU A 68 -13.12 12.67 14.23
CA GLU A 68 -12.54 13.35 15.38
C GLU A 68 -11.81 12.37 16.31
N ASP A 69 -12.31 11.13 16.42
CA ASP A 69 -11.68 10.05 17.17
C ASP A 69 -10.30 9.70 16.58
N LEU A 70 -10.22 9.59 15.25
CA LEU A 70 -8.95 9.34 14.54
C LEU A 70 -7.94 10.48 14.77
N GLN A 71 -8.41 11.73 14.77
CA GLN A 71 -7.55 12.90 14.96
C GLN A 71 -6.91 12.97 16.36
N GLN A 72 -7.37 12.18 17.33
CA GLN A 72 -6.73 12.08 18.64
C GLN A 72 -5.38 11.38 18.60
N CYS A 73 -5.16 10.48 17.63
CA CYS A 73 -3.90 9.75 17.48
C CYS A 73 -3.17 10.02 16.16
N VAL A 74 -3.86 10.53 15.13
CA VAL A 74 -3.25 10.92 13.85
C VAL A 74 -3.30 12.43 13.68
N GLN A 75 -2.14 13.04 13.51
CA GLN A 75 -2.05 14.45 13.14
C GLN A 75 -2.27 14.58 11.63
N ILE A 76 -3.24 15.39 11.24
CA ILE A 76 -3.64 15.60 9.84
C ILE A 76 -3.46 17.07 9.51
N HIS A 77 -2.54 17.38 8.59
CA HIS A 77 -2.23 18.75 8.20
C HIS A 77 -2.38 18.93 6.70
N HIS A 78 -3.39 19.72 6.30
CA HIS A 78 -3.60 20.12 4.92
C HIS A 78 -2.89 21.43 4.63
N PHE A 79 -2.19 21.47 3.51
CA PHE A 79 -1.53 22.65 2.98
C PHE A 79 -2.23 23.02 1.67
N ASN A 80 -3.14 24.00 1.74
CA ASN A 80 -3.98 24.40 0.61
C ASN A 80 -3.56 25.76 0.01
N ASP A 81 -2.89 26.60 0.80
CA ASP A 81 -2.56 27.97 0.43
C ASP A 81 -1.07 28.19 0.23
N GLN A 82 -0.74 29.00 -0.77
CA GLN A 82 0.66 29.26 -1.17
C GLN A 82 1.47 30.03 -0.11
N ALA A 83 0.81 30.64 0.87
CA ALA A 83 1.45 31.35 1.97
C ALA A 83 2.01 30.40 3.04
N GLU A 84 1.38 29.24 3.23
CA GLU A 84 1.78 28.20 4.19
C GLU A 84 2.89 27.30 3.62
N MET A 85 3.01 27.24 2.30
CA MET A 85 3.98 26.41 1.56
C MET A 85 5.32 27.12 1.27
N LYS A 86 5.81 27.99 2.16
CA LYS A 86 7.10 28.67 1.97
C LYS A 86 8.26 27.67 2.03
N GLY A 87 8.91 27.42 0.89
CA GLY A 87 10.14 26.61 0.79
C GLY A 87 9.98 25.31 -0.01
N LEU A 88 8.74 24.89 -0.32
CA LEU A 88 8.48 23.74 -1.18
C LEU A 88 8.39 24.20 -2.65
N ILE A 89 9.34 23.76 -3.48
CA ILE A 89 9.32 24.03 -4.92
C ILE A 89 8.16 23.23 -5.53
N GLY A 90 7.09 23.89 -6.00
CA GLY A 90 6.07 23.24 -6.84
C GLY A 90 4.64 23.14 -6.32
N LYS A 91 4.14 24.10 -5.52
CA LYS A 91 2.71 24.54 -5.40
C LYS A 91 1.62 23.52 -5.82
N ARG A 92 1.46 22.42 -5.10
CA ARG A 92 0.28 21.55 -5.21
C ARG A 92 -0.35 21.41 -3.83
N PRO A 93 -1.68 21.27 -3.72
CA PRO A 93 -2.29 20.88 -2.47
C PRO A 93 -1.63 19.59 -1.95
N THR A 94 -1.38 19.55 -0.64
CA THR A 94 -0.69 18.45 0.03
C THR A 94 -1.36 18.18 1.37
N VAL A 95 -1.51 16.92 1.74
CA VAL A 95 -1.83 16.52 3.12
C VAL A 95 -0.65 15.76 3.70
N ILE A 96 -0.31 16.07 4.95
CA ILE A 96 0.69 15.34 5.73
C ILE A 96 -0.02 14.69 6.91
N LEU A 97 0.09 13.36 6.99
CA LEU A 97 -0.36 12.58 8.14
C LEU A 97 0.85 12.20 8.99
N ARG A 98 0.73 12.32 10.31
CA ARG A 98 1.73 11.79 11.25
C ARG A 98 1.06 10.92 12.28
N HIS A 99 1.60 9.73 12.46
CA HIS A 99 1.19 8.83 13.52
C HIS A 99 2.43 8.39 14.29
N THR A 100 2.37 8.47 15.61
CA THR A 100 3.45 8.02 16.49
C THR A 100 2.92 6.90 17.35
N SER A 101 3.61 5.76 17.31
CA SER A 101 3.36 4.67 18.24
C SER A 101 4.67 4.28 18.89
N GLU A 102 4.65 4.20 20.22
CA GLU A 102 5.85 3.98 21.03
C GLU A 102 6.92 5.05 20.71
N SER A 103 8.05 4.65 20.14
CA SER A 103 9.15 5.54 19.74
C SER A 103 9.32 5.63 18.21
N VAL A 104 8.38 5.08 17.43
CA VAL A 104 8.44 5.09 15.97
C VAL A 104 7.38 6.04 15.45
N ASN A 105 7.81 6.94 14.57
CA ASN A 105 6.97 7.90 13.88
C ASN A 105 6.89 7.51 12.41
N VAL A 106 5.68 7.43 11.88
CA VAL A 106 5.44 7.30 10.44
C VAL A 106 4.81 8.59 9.92
N VAL A 107 5.23 8.99 8.72
CA VAL A 107 4.77 10.21 8.05
C VAL A 107 4.32 9.83 6.66
N SER A 108 3.05 10.10 6.35
CA SER A 108 2.52 9.94 5.01
C SER A 108 2.34 11.31 4.38
N VAL A 109 2.75 11.47 3.12
CA VAL A 109 2.66 12.73 2.38
C VAL A 109 1.95 12.47 1.06
N LEU A 110 0.73 12.99 0.93
CA LEU A 110 -0.05 12.84 -0.30
C LEU A 110 -0.18 14.19 -1.00
N GLU A 111 0.40 14.29 -2.19
CA GLU A 111 0.35 15.48 -3.04
C GLU A 111 -0.47 15.24 -4.31
N GLY A 112 -0.96 16.31 -4.92
CA GLY A 112 -1.63 16.25 -6.22
C GLY A 112 -0.73 15.63 -7.31
N GLY A 113 -1.27 14.67 -8.08
CA GLY A 113 -0.53 13.95 -9.10
C GLY A 113 -1.42 13.07 -9.96
N VAL A 114 -0.83 12.14 -10.70
CA VAL A 114 -1.60 11.15 -11.47
C VAL A 114 -2.30 10.17 -10.53
N ASP A 115 -3.51 9.79 -10.90
CA ASP A 115 -4.33 8.83 -10.16
C ASP A 115 -4.55 7.52 -10.94
N GLN A 116 -5.22 6.55 -10.33
CA GLN A 116 -5.54 5.28 -10.99
C GLN A 116 -6.42 5.45 -12.25
N ASP A 117 -7.23 6.50 -12.32
CA ASP A 117 -8.10 6.79 -13.45
C ASP A 117 -7.33 7.34 -14.65
N ASP A 118 -6.26 8.10 -14.43
CA ASP A 118 -5.29 8.47 -15.47
C ASP A 118 -4.69 7.23 -16.14
N PHE A 119 -4.26 6.25 -15.34
CA PHE A 119 -3.73 5.00 -15.86
C PHE A 119 -4.80 4.18 -16.61
N ARG A 120 -6.04 4.16 -16.10
CA ARG A 120 -7.16 3.52 -16.79
C ARG A 120 -7.46 4.19 -18.13
N ARG A 121 -7.44 5.52 -18.20
CA ARG A 121 -7.59 6.26 -19.47
C ARG A 121 -6.45 5.97 -20.43
N ALA A 122 -5.20 5.99 -19.96
CA ALA A 122 -4.05 5.64 -20.78
C ALA A 122 -4.11 4.20 -21.31
N ARG A 123 -4.75 3.27 -20.59
CA ARG A 123 -5.02 1.90 -21.07
C ARG A 123 -5.89 1.89 -22.31
N ASP A 124 -7.07 2.45 -22.15
CA ASP A 124 -8.21 2.28 -23.02
C ASP A 124 -8.14 3.30 -24.17
N GLY A 125 -7.33 4.34 -23.99
CA GLY A 125 -7.09 5.43 -24.91
C GLY A 125 -5.93 5.24 -25.90
N GLY A 126 -5.65 6.33 -26.60
CA GLY A 126 -4.71 6.42 -27.70
C GLY A 126 -3.29 6.81 -27.28
N LEU A 127 -2.41 7.08 -28.25
CA LEU A 127 -1.02 7.47 -27.99
C LEU A 127 -0.89 8.79 -27.20
N LEU A 128 -1.89 9.66 -27.27
CA LEU A 128 -1.89 10.94 -26.56
C LEU A 128 -2.13 10.77 -25.06
N ASP A 129 -3.12 9.95 -24.66
CA ASP A 129 -3.40 9.65 -23.24
C ASP A 129 -2.18 9.03 -22.55
N LYS A 130 -1.45 8.24 -23.33
CA LYS A 130 -0.24 7.53 -22.97
C LYS A 130 0.95 8.45 -22.77
N ALA A 131 1.18 9.34 -23.73
CA ALA A 131 2.21 10.37 -23.63
C ALA A 131 1.90 11.35 -22.48
N ASN A 132 0.62 11.65 -22.24
CA ASN A 132 0.18 12.51 -21.15
C ASN A 132 0.56 11.92 -19.78
N VAL A 133 0.25 10.65 -19.51
CA VAL A 133 0.67 9.99 -18.26
C VAL A 133 2.19 9.94 -18.13
N ALA A 134 2.92 9.66 -19.21
CA ALA A 134 4.39 9.65 -19.18
C ALA A 134 5.00 11.03 -18.90
N MET A 135 4.39 12.11 -19.39
CA MET A 135 4.82 13.48 -19.07
C MET A 135 4.46 13.88 -17.63
N LEU A 136 3.26 13.50 -17.16
CA LEU A 136 2.78 13.86 -15.83
C LEU A 136 3.41 13.02 -14.72
N SER A 137 3.87 11.81 -15.04
CA SER A 137 4.58 10.92 -14.14
C SER A 137 5.77 10.25 -14.84
N PRO A 138 6.90 10.95 -14.96
CA PRO A 138 8.14 10.37 -15.48
C PRO A 138 8.59 9.13 -14.69
N TYR A 139 8.31 9.11 -13.38
CA TYR A 139 8.57 7.98 -12.49
C TYR A 139 7.93 6.69 -13.01
N THR A 140 6.68 6.76 -13.49
CA THR A 140 5.98 5.61 -14.08
C THR A 140 6.75 5.04 -15.28
N ALA A 141 7.25 5.91 -16.16
CA ALA A 141 7.94 5.48 -17.37
C ALA A 141 9.28 4.79 -17.04
N ILE A 142 9.99 5.31 -16.04
CA ILE A 142 11.30 4.78 -15.59
C ILE A 142 11.10 3.44 -14.86
N ASN A 143 10.12 3.33 -13.97
CA ASN A 143 9.90 2.15 -13.11
C ASN A 143 8.86 1.17 -13.66
N ARG A 144 8.59 1.24 -14.97
CA ARG A 144 7.56 0.45 -15.67
C ARG A 144 7.64 -1.04 -15.36
N ASP A 145 8.83 -1.62 -15.39
CA ASP A 145 8.99 -3.07 -15.26
C ASP A 145 8.68 -3.55 -13.83
N GLU A 146 8.99 -2.73 -12.81
CA GLU A 146 8.64 -3.01 -11.42
C GLU A 146 7.15 -2.82 -11.16
N LEU A 147 6.54 -1.75 -11.69
CA LEU A 147 5.10 -1.53 -11.64
C LEU A 147 4.32 -2.71 -12.26
N MET A 148 4.82 -3.25 -13.37
CA MET A 148 4.26 -4.47 -13.97
C MET A 148 4.37 -5.66 -13.03
N ARG A 149 5.51 -5.86 -12.36
CA ARG A 149 5.68 -6.96 -11.40
C ARG A 149 4.73 -6.84 -10.23
N VAL A 150 4.60 -5.65 -9.63
CA VAL A 150 3.63 -5.39 -8.56
C VAL A 150 2.23 -5.73 -9.01
N PHE A 151 1.82 -5.31 -10.21
CA PHE A 151 0.52 -5.67 -10.77
C PHE A 151 0.27 -7.18 -10.81
N TYR A 152 1.27 -7.95 -11.24
CA TYR A 152 1.14 -9.40 -11.32
C TYR A 152 1.01 -10.03 -9.93
N LEU A 153 1.69 -9.48 -8.91
CA LEU A 153 1.59 -9.95 -7.52
C LEU A 153 0.29 -9.52 -6.84
N SER A 154 -0.26 -8.35 -7.19
CA SER A 154 -1.48 -7.82 -6.58
C SER A 154 -2.76 -8.41 -7.15
N ARG A 155 -2.69 -9.23 -8.21
CA ARG A 155 -3.88 -9.79 -8.86
C ARG A 155 -3.81 -11.28 -9.12
N ARG A 156 -4.99 -11.91 -9.04
CA ARG A 156 -5.25 -13.25 -9.59
C ARG A 156 -5.30 -13.17 -11.11
N ARG A 157 -4.55 -14.04 -11.78
CA ARG A 157 -4.33 -14.13 -13.23
C ARG A 157 -4.43 -15.60 -13.63
N HIS A 158 -5.63 -16.17 -13.44
CA HIS A 158 -5.86 -17.60 -13.58
C HIS A 158 -5.45 -18.20 -14.93
N HIS A 159 -5.57 -17.42 -16.02
CA HIS A 159 -5.13 -17.86 -17.34
C HIS A 159 -3.60 -18.01 -17.47
N GLN A 160 -2.83 -17.30 -16.64
CA GLN A 160 -1.37 -17.30 -16.71
C GLN A 160 -0.75 -18.16 -15.60
N PHE A 161 -1.31 -18.14 -14.39
CA PHE A 161 -0.76 -18.83 -13.21
C PHE A 161 -1.63 -20.02 -12.75
N GLY A 162 -2.74 -20.30 -13.44
CA GLY A 162 -3.66 -21.40 -13.15
C GLY A 162 -4.81 -21.02 -12.20
N ALA A 163 -5.78 -21.92 -12.06
CA ALA A 163 -7.00 -21.70 -11.26
C ALA A 163 -6.72 -21.38 -9.78
N SER A 164 -5.53 -21.72 -9.28
CA SER A 164 -5.08 -21.51 -7.91
C SER A 164 -4.08 -20.37 -7.75
N ASP A 165 -4.11 -19.40 -8.66
CA ASP A 165 -3.29 -18.21 -8.52
C ASP A 165 -3.63 -17.41 -7.26
N VAL A 166 -2.59 -16.87 -6.61
CA VAL A 166 -2.66 -16.18 -5.32
C VAL A 166 -2.18 -14.74 -5.51
N ALA A 167 -2.88 -13.79 -4.90
CA ALA A 167 -2.56 -12.36 -4.88
C ALA A 167 -2.28 -11.87 -3.45
N PHE A 168 -1.84 -10.61 -3.28
CA PHE A 168 -1.68 -10.00 -1.95
C PHE A 168 -2.96 -10.09 -1.11
N TYR A 169 -4.12 -9.84 -1.71
CA TYR A 169 -5.41 -9.92 -1.03
C TYR A 169 -5.67 -11.32 -0.43
N ASP A 170 -5.29 -12.40 -1.13
CA ASP A 170 -5.41 -13.76 -0.61
C ASP A 170 -4.56 -13.98 0.66
N LEU A 171 -3.41 -13.33 0.75
CA LEU A 171 -2.56 -13.39 1.95
C LEU A 171 -3.25 -12.71 3.13
N ALA A 172 -3.84 -11.53 2.89
CA ALA A 172 -4.59 -10.79 3.92
C ALA A 172 -5.83 -11.55 4.40
N GLU A 173 -6.61 -12.12 3.48
CA GLU A 173 -7.73 -13.01 3.82
C GLU A 173 -7.25 -14.18 4.68
N ARG A 174 -6.13 -14.81 4.32
CA ARG A 174 -5.57 -15.90 5.11
C ARG A 174 -5.07 -15.45 6.48
N MET A 175 -4.46 -14.27 6.60
CA MET A 175 -4.05 -13.71 7.89
C MET A 175 -5.25 -13.47 8.81
N ALA A 176 -6.36 -12.95 8.28
CA ALA A 176 -7.62 -12.81 9.02
C ALA A 176 -8.20 -14.16 9.45
N CYS A 177 -8.21 -15.16 8.55
CA CYS A 177 -8.62 -16.52 8.90
C CYS A 177 -7.71 -17.21 9.92
N ASN A 178 -6.46 -16.75 10.06
CA ASN A 178 -5.50 -17.28 11.00
C ASN A 178 -5.65 -16.65 12.40
N ILE A 179 -6.54 -15.69 12.63
CA ILE A 179 -6.84 -15.22 14.00
C ILE A 179 -7.38 -16.42 14.80
N ASN A 180 -6.83 -16.65 15.99
CA ASN A 180 -7.20 -17.78 16.84
C ASN A 180 -8.69 -17.68 17.23
N GLU A 181 -9.45 -18.78 17.10
CA GLU A 181 -10.89 -18.82 17.40
C GLU A 181 -11.22 -18.36 18.83
N ASN A 182 -10.32 -18.56 19.78
CA ASN A 182 -10.48 -18.10 21.16
C ASN A 182 -10.58 -16.56 21.28
N GLU A 183 -10.08 -15.84 20.28
CA GLU A 183 -10.13 -14.37 20.22
C GLU A 183 -11.48 -13.85 19.70
N PHE A 184 -12.31 -14.70 19.08
CA PHE A 184 -13.57 -14.26 18.44
C PHE A 184 -14.57 -13.66 19.43
N SER A 185 -14.55 -14.13 20.67
CA SER A 185 -15.38 -13.58 21.75
C SER A 185 -15.03 -12.13 22.13
N LYS A 186 -13.84 -11.66 21.75
CA LYS A 186 -13.31 -10.33 22.05
C LYS A 186 -13.38 -9.38 20.85
N LEU A 187 -13.84 -9.86 19.69
CA LEU A 187 -13.85 -9.06 18.46
C LEU A 187 -14.95 -8.01 18.49
N TYR A 188 -14.59 -6.80 18.08
CA TYR A 188 -15.59 -5.80 17.75
C TYR A 188 -16.28 -6.20 16.44
N PRO A 189 -17.63 -6.13 16.31
CA PRO A 189 -18.32 -6.62 15.11
C PRO A 189 -17.81 -6.02 13.79
N ARG A 190 -17.38 -4.73 13.80
CA ARG A 190 -16.80 -4.08 12.63
C ARG A 190 -15.41 -4.60 12.27
N ASP A 191 -14.66 -5.19 13.20
CA ASP A 191 -13.33 -5.75 12.92
C ASP A 191 -13.40 -6.94 11.95
N ALA A 192 -14.53 -7.67 11.94
CA ALA A 192 -14.74 -8.84 11.07
C ALA A 192 -15.27 -8.48 9.67
N THR A 193 -15.49 -7.21 9.37
CA THR A 193 -15.94 -6.77 8.03
C THR A 193 -14.76 -6.68 7.06
N GLU A 194 -15.06 -6.44 5.78
CA GLU A 194 -14.04 -6.19 4.76
C GLU A 194 -13.14 -4.99 5.13
N LYS A 195 -13.73 -3.96 5.75
CA LYS A 195 -13.06 -2.74 6.23
C LYS A 195 -12.33 -2.87 7.57
N GLY A 196 -12.54 -3.98 8.28
CA GLY A 196 -11.79 -4.32 9.47
C GLY A 196 -10.46 -4.98 9.12
N PHE A 197 -10.27 -6.22 9.60
CA PHE A 197 -8.99 -6.93 9.46
C PHE A 197 -8.51 -7.08 8.02
N ILE A 198 -9.40 -7.40 7.08
CA ILE A 198 -8.98 -7.74 5.71
C ILE A 198 -8.35 -6.53 5.02
N ASN A 199 -9.01 -5.36 5.03
CA ASN A 199 -8.48 -4.15 4.42
C ASN A 199 -7.14 -3.78 5.05
N THR A 200 -7.10 -3.67 6.37
CA THR A 200 -5.89 -3.29 7.10
C THR A 200 -4.73 -4.28 6.88
N PHE A 201 -4.97 -5.58 6.94
CA PHE A 201 -3.93 -6.58 6.69
C PHE A 201 -3.45 -6.53 5.24
N ASN A 202 -4.33 -6.25 4.29
CA ASN A 202 -3.96 -6.09 2.89
C ASN A 202 -3.05 -4.88 2.70
N HIS A 203 -3.40 -3.71 3.23
CA HIS A 203 -2.55 -2.51 3.15
C HIS A 203 -1.17 -2.76 3.73
N ILE A 204 -1.08 -3.26 4.97
CA ILE A 204 0.20 -3.47 5.65
C ILE A 204 1.02 -4.58 4.96
N THR A 205 0.41 -5.72 4.64
CA THR A 205 1.12 -6.87 4.05
C THR A 205 1.58 -6.57 2.63
N ALA A 206 0.73 -5.94 1.81
CA ALA A 206 1.09 -5.57 0.46
C ALA A 206 2.25 -4.56 0.48
N GLN A 207 2.18 -3.54 1.33
CA GLN A 207 3.21 -2.52 1.44
C GLN A 207 4.53 -3.10 1.96
N ALA A 208 4.49 -3.98 2.97
CA ALA A 208 5.67 -4.69 3.44
C ALA A 208 6.35 -5.49 2.32
N LEU A 209 5.57 -6.27 1.56
CA LEU A 209 6.08 -7.05 0.43
C LEU A 209 6.62 -6.15 -0.68
N MET A 210 5.91 -5.08 -1.05
CA MET A 210 6.36 -4.14 -2.09
C MET A 210 7.67 -3.47 -1.71
N THR A 211 7.78 -2.96 -0.47
CA THR A 211 9.01 -2.35 0.03
C THR A 211 10.16 -3.34 0.12
N THR A 212 9.90 -4.58 0.54
CA THR A 212 10.92 -5.63 0.58
C THR A 212 11.43 -5.98 -0.82
N LEU A 213 10.51 -6.26 -1.76
CA LEU A 213 10.81 -6.79 -3.09
C LEU A 213 11.39 -5.74 -4.04
N PHE A 214 11.01 -4.49 -3.87
CA PHE A 214 11.38 -3.37 -4.73
C PHE A 214 12.05 -2.30 -3.89
N SER A 215 11.34 -1.21 -3.60
CA SER A 215 11.78 -0.08 -2.80
C SER A 215 10.60 0.53 -2.03
N GLU A 216 10.92 1.30 -0.99
CA GLU A 216 9.97 2.18 -0.32
C GLU A 216 9.32 3.15 -1.31
N GLU A 217 10.13 3.84 -2.12
CA GLU A 217 9.67 4.82 -3.10
C GLU A 217 8.64 4.25 -4.10
N LEU A 218 8.81 3.00 -4.54
CA LEU A 218 7.83 2.35 -5.42
C LEU A 218 6.53 2.04 -4.67
N ALA A 219 6.64 1.55 -3.43
CA ALA A 219 5.51 1.17 -2.59
C ALA A 219 4.66 2.41 -2.23
N ASP A 220 5.33 3.50 -1.88
CA ASP A 220 4.79 4.84 -1.64
C ASP A 220 4.08 5.40 -2.88
N PHE A 221 4.76 5.43 -4.02
CA PHE A 221 4.17 5.86 -5.28
C PHE A 221 2.87 5.11 -5.62
N ILE A 222 2.85 3.80 -5.37
CA ILE A 222 1.70 2.93 -5.64
C ILE A 222 0.54 3.20 -4.68
N ALA A 223 0.82 3.47 -3.40
CA ALA A 223 -0.17 3.94 -2.42
C ALA A 223 -0.75 5.28 -2.86
N ASP A 224 0.09 6.25 -3.15
CA ASP A 224 -0.30 7.60 -3.58
C ASP A 224 -1.24 7.61 -4.78
N VAL A 225 -0.91 6.82 -5.81
CA VAL A 225 -1.76 6.67 -7.01
C VAL A 225 -3.15 6.11 -6.66
N HIS A 226 -3.23 5.25 -5.66
CA HIS A 226 -4.49 4.70 -5.18
C HIS A 226 -5.32 5.75 -4.43
N GLU A 227 -4.71 6.44 -3.46
CA GLU A 227 -5.42 7.41 -2.61
C GLU A 227 -5.87 8.65 -3.40
N ARG A 228 -5.15 9.06 -4.45
CA ARG A 228 -5.52 10.21 -5.31
C ARG A 228 -6.86 10.06 -6.04
N LEU A 229 -7.49 8.89 -6.02
CA LEU A 229 -8.89 8.73 -6.45
C LEU A 229 -9.89 9.53 -5.59
N ARG A 230 -9.46 10.02 -4.43
CA ARG A 230 -10.20 10.88 -3.52
C ARG A 230 -9.45 12.21 -3.34
N PRO A 231 -9.58 13.17 -4.28
CA PRO A 231 -8.88 14.46 -4.19
C PRO A 231 -9.23 15.26 -2.93
N GLU A 232 -10.38 14.99 -2.31
CA GLU A 232 -10.78 15.55 -1.02
C GLU A 232 -9.79 15.22 0.10
N LEU A 233 -9.12 14.06 0.05
CA LEU A 233 -8.07 13.69 1.01
C LEU A 233 -6.94 14.71 1.07
N ILE A 234 -6.59 15.27 -0.09
CA ILE A 234 -5.50 16.24 -0.25
C ILE A 234 -5.97 17.63 0.17
N THR A 235 -7.23 17.98 -0.12
CA THR A 235 -7.74 19.33 0.14
C THR A 235 -8.34 19.51 1.54
N GLY A 236 -8.73 18.41 2.21
CA GLY A 236 -9.46 18.43 3.47
C GLY A 236 -10.91 18.90 3.35
N LYS A 237 -11.42 19.08 2.12
CA LYS A 237 -12.78 19.60 1.87
C LYS A 237 -13.75 18.44 1.66
N PHE A 238 -14.22 17.87 2.75
CA PHE A 238 -15.21 16.79 2.74
C PHE A 238 -16.63 17.31 2.93
N SER A 239 -17.60 16.63 2.32
CA SER A 239 -19.01 16.80 2.69
C SER A 239 -19.28 16.16 4.05
N LYS A 240 -20.40 16.52 4.67
CA LYS A 240 -20.82 15.90 5.93
C LYS A 240 -21.06 14.40 5.75
N GLU A 241 -21.69 14.02 4.64
CA GLU A 241 -21.97 12.62 4.32
C GLU A 241 -20.67 11.80 4.17
N GLN A 242 -19.61 12.40 3.61
CA GLN A 242 -18.30 11.76 3.54
C GLN A 242 -17.68 11.59 4.92
N ILE A 243 -17.74 12.60 5.79
CA ILE A 243 -17.19 12.54 7.16
C ILE A 243 -17.94 11.50 8.00
N ASP A 244 -19.27 11.46 7.87
CA ASP A 244 -20.14 10.55 8.62
C ASP A 244 -20.02 9.08 8.12
N ASP A 245 -19.48 8.86 6.92
CA ASP A 245 -19.19 7.53 6.37
C ASP A 245 -17.88 6.98 6.95
N LEU A 246 -18.00 6.11 7.96
CA LEU A 246 -16.85 5.53 8.65
C LEU A 246 -16.17 4.38 7.87
N ASP A 247 -16.80 3.87 6.81
CA ASP A 247 -16.34 2.67 6.09
C ASP A 247 -15.75 3.02 4.70
N GLU A 248 -16.21 4.10 4.06
CA GLU A 248 -15.71 4.54 2.74
C GLU A 248 -15.31 6.04 2.72
N GLY A 249 -15.43 6.72 3.85
CA GLY A 249 -15.06 8.13 4.01
C GLY A 249 -13.60 8.36 4.38
N PRO A 250 -13.23 9.60 4.76
CA PRO A 250 -11.83 9.99 4.98
C PRO A 250 -11.17 9.29 6.16
N LEU A 251 -11.95 8.74 7.10
CA LEU A 251 -11.43 7.95 8.20
C LEU A 251 -10.75 6.69 7.69
N ASP A 252 -11.42 5.90 6.86
CA ASP A 252 -10.88 4.66 6.28
C ASP A 252 -9.63 4.98 5.45
N ASN A 253 -9.71 5.97 4.57
CA ASN A 253 -8.58 6.36 3.71
C ASN A 253 -7.35 6.84 4.49
N TYR A 254 -7.52 7.67 5.53
CA TYR A 254 -6.37 8.12 6.32
C TYR A 254 -5.79 7.00 7.21
N VAL A 255 -6.62 6.07 7.65
CA VAL A 255 -6.13 4.84 8.30
C VAL A 255 -5.32 4.00 7.32
N ASP A 256 -5.79 3.83 6.09
CA ASP A 256 -5.09 3.11 5.03
C ASP A 256 -3.76 3.75 4.67
N MET A 257 -3.70 5.08 4.55
CA MET A 257 -2.46 5.84 4.36
C MET A 257 -1.44 5.58 5.48
N ILE A 258 -1.85 5.69 6.75
CA ILE A 258 -0.96 5.40 7.89
C ILE A 258 -0.51 3.94 7.92
N ASN A 259 -1.42 3.01 7.61
CA ASN A 259 -1.12 1.59 7.54
C ASN A 259 -0.18 1.25 6.39
N ASN A 260 -0.23 2.00 5.28
CA ASN A 260 0.74 1.86 4.21
C ASN A 260 2.15 2.14 4.73
N GLU A 261 2.36 3.26 5.43
CA GLU A 261 3.66 3.61 6.00
C GLU A 261 4.19 2.58 7.01
N TRP A 262 3.31 2.07 7.89
CA TRP A 262 3.69 0.99 8.82
C TRP A 262 4.08 -0.29 8.09
N GLY A 263 3.38 -0.62 7.01
CA GLY A 263 3.73 -1.72 6.12
C GLY A 263 5.12 -1.52 5.50
N GLN A 264 5.43 -0.33 5.00
CA GLN A 264 6.73 -0.01 4.44
C GLN A 264 7.87 -0.16 5.47
N GLU A 265 7.70 0.42 6.66
CA GLU A 265 8.67 0.27 7.78
C GLU A 265 8.89 -1.18 8.17
N LEU A 266 7.82 -1.98 8.24
CA LEU A 266 7.89 -3.41 8.49
C LEU A 266 8.66 -4.12 7.35
N GLY A 267 8.37 -3.78 6.10
CA GLY A 267 9.05 -4.30 4.93
C GLY A 267 10.56 -4.04 4.94
N LYS A 268 11.01 -2.84 5.34
CA LYS A 268 12.45 -2.52 5.50
C LYS A 268 13.12 -3.41 6.54
N LYS A 269 12.47 -3.57 7.71
CA LYS A 269 12.99 -4.41 8.80
C LYS A 269 13.08 -5.88 8.41
N LEU A 270 12.06 -6.40 7.72
CA LEU A 270 12.03 -7.80 7.28
C LEU A 270 13.03 -8.05 6.15
N LYS A 271 13.18 -7.11 5.20
CA LYS A 271 14.23 -7.19 4.17
C LYS A 271 15.61 -7.37 4.79
N LEU A 272 15.93 -6.56 5.80
CA LEU A 272 17.19 -6.66 6.53
C LEU A 272 17.30 -7.98 7.31
N LYS A 273 16.26 -8.36 8.07
CA LYS A 273 16.25 -9.57 8.89
C LYS A 273 16.55 -10.84 8.09
N TYR A 274 15.95 -10.94 6.90
CA TYR A 274 16.06 -12.12 6.04
C TYR A 274 17.15 -12.02 4.96
N GLY A 275 17.89 -10.90 4.89
CA GLY A 275 18.91 -10.68 3.86
C GLY A 275 18.33 -10.76 2.45
N ILE A 276 17.16 -10.15 2.22
CA ILE A 276 16.46 -10.19 0.94
C ILE A 276 17.08 -9.17 -0.01
N GLU A 277 17.63 -9.66 -1.11
CA GLU A 277 18.33 -8.89 -2.13
C GLU A 277 17.69 -9.09 -3.51
N PRO A 278 18.02 -8.25 -4.51
CA PRO A 278 17.63 -8.50 -5.89
C PRO A 278 18.07 -9.90 -6.35
N GLY A 279 17.11 -10.77 -6.66
CA GLY A 279 17.35 -12.14 -7.10
C GLY A 279 17.21 -13.22 -6.02
N THR A 280 16.89 -12.85 -4.77
CA THR A 280 16.53 -13.82 -3.72
C THR A 280 15.48 -14.80 -4.23
N LYS A 281 15.74 -16.10 -4.01
CA LYS A 281 14.79 -17.17 -4.30
C LYS A 281 13.84 -17.33 -3.13
N TRP A 282 12.55 -17.15 -3.39
CA TRP A 282 11.50 -17.28 -2.39
C TRP A 282 11.13 -18.75 -2.24
N THR A 283 11.66 -19.40 -1.21
CA THR A 283 11.20 -20.74 -0.82
C THR A 283 9.89 -20.64 -0.03
N PRO A 284 9.08 -21.72 0.03
CA PRO A 284 7.92 -21.76 0.92
C PRO A 284 8.29 -21.48 2.39
N GLU A 285 9.45 -21.98 2.85
CA GLU A 285 9.97 -21.70 4.19
C GLU A 285 10.23 -20.21 4.43
N LEU A 286 10.95 -19.56 3.50
CA LEU A 286 11.25 -18.13 3.62
C LEU A 286 9.96 -17.30 3.65
N LEU A 287 9.01 -17.60 2.76
CA LEU A 287 7.75 -16.88 2.70
C LEU A 287 6.90 -17.10 3.96
N ALA A 288 6.78 -18.34 4.46
CA ALA A 288 6.05 -18.62 5.69
C ALA A 288 6.65 -17.86 6.88
N ASN A 289 7.98 -17.90 7.03
CA ASN A 289 8.69 -17.18 8.09
C ASN A 289 8.47 -15.66 7.98
N TYR A 290 8.59 -15.10 6.78
CA TYR A 290 8.34 -13.68 6.52
C TYR A 290 6.91 -13.26 6.91
N LEU A 291 5.89 -14.02 6.49
CA LEU A 291 4.49 -13.70 6.82
C LEU A 291 4.16 -13.95 8.30
N ASN A 292 4.83 -14.90 8.96
CA ASN A 292 4.69 -15.13 10.40
C ASN A 292 5.24 -13.96 11.23
N ASP A 293 6.30 -13.30 10.77
CA ASP A 293 6.77 -12.07 11.43
C ASP A 293 5.79 -10.91 11.25
N ILE A 294 5.10 -10.83 10.09
CA ILE A 294 4.01 -9.86 9.90
C ILE A 294 2.85 -10.20 10.86
N GLN A 295 2.46 -11.48 10.99
CA GLN A 295 1.47 -11.87 11.98
C GLN A 295 1.91 -11.55 13.41
N LYS A 296 3.20 -11.70 13.74
CA LYS A 296 3.73 -11.32 15.05
C LYS A 296 3.61 -9.83 15.30
N TYR A 297 3.80 -8.99 14.27
CA TYR A 297 3.50 -7.57 14.35
C TYR A 297 2.00 -7.35 14.65
N TYR A 298 1.09 -8.03 13.96
CA TYR A 298 -0.35 -7.94 14.26
C TYR A 298 -0.70 -8.44 15.66
N GLN A 299 -0.05 -9.51 16.15
CA GLN A 299 -0.22 -10.02 17.52
C GLN A 299 0.12 -8.92 18.54
N GLN A 300 1.23 -8.21 18.32
CA GLN A 300 1.66 -7.13 19.18
C GLN A 300 0.71 -5.94 19.15
N SER A 301 0.26 -5.54 17.96
CA SER A 301 -0.61 -4.40 17.76
C SER A 301 -2.03 -4.62 18.27
N LEU A 302 -2.58 -5.82 18.05
CA LEU A 302 -3.99 -6.13 18.31
C LEU A 302 -4.20 -6.87 19.62
N LYS A 303 -3.13 -7.34 20.28
CA LYS A 303 -3.17 -8.21 21.46
C LYS A 303 -3.99 -9.48 21.23
N MET A 304 -3.89 -10.03 20.02
CA MET A 304 -4.58 -11.25 19.61
C MET A 304 -3.58 -12.33 19.22
N GLU A 305 -3.95 -13.59 19.34
CA GLU A 305 -3.14 -14.72 18.88
C GLU A 305 -3.48 -15.10 17.43
N PHE A 306 -2.47 -15.60 16.72
CA PHE A 306 -2.61 -16.06 15.34
C PHE A 306 -2.03 -17.46 15.18
N ILE A 307 -2.70 -18.27 14.38
CA ILE A 307 -2.20 -19.53 13.86
C ILE A 307 -1.12 -19.21 12.81
N PRO A 308 0.11 -19.72 12.98
CA PRO A 308 1.20 -19.43 12.07
C PRO A 308 1.01 -20.13 10.73
N PHE A 309 1.46 -19.48 9.67
CA PHE A 309 1.68 -20.11 8.36
C PHE A 309 2.74 -21.21 8.45
N ARG A 310 2.55 -22.24 7.64
CA ARG A 310 3.50 -23.35 7.46
C ARG A 310 3.97 -23.40 6.02
N GLN A 311 5.19 -23.86 5.81
CA GLN A 311 5.78 -24.00 4.48
C GLN A 311 5.01 -25.00 3.58
N GLU A 312 4.28 -25.93 4.18
CA GLU A 312 3.44 -26.91 3.47
C GLU A 312 2.05 -26.34 3.10
N ASP A 313 1.69 -25.16 3.60
CA ASP A 313 0.39 -24.58 3.29
C ASP A 313 0.33 -24.24 1.80
N TYR A 314 -0.75 -24.67 1.16
CA TYR A 314 -0.93 -24.55 -0.29
C TYR A 314 -0.74 -23.11 -0.80
N LEU A 315 -1.30 -22.14 -0.09
CA LEU A 315 -1.19 -20.72 -0.42
C LEU A 315 0.28 -20.23 -0.40
N ILE A 316 1.08 -20.71 0.55
CA ILE A 316 2.50 -20.37 0.66
C ILE A 316 3.29 -20.94 -0.52
N ILE A 317 3.08 -22.22 -0.84
CA ILE A 317 3.73 -22.86 -1.99
C ILE A 317 3.42 -22.07 -3.27
N ARG A 318 2.13 -21.83 -3.54
CA ARG A 318 1.70 -21.15 -4.78
C ARG A 318 2.20 -19.72 -4.89
N PHE A 319 2.17 -18.96 -3.79
CA PHE A 319 2.63 -17.58 -3.82
C PHE A 319 4.15 -17.49 -3.94
N SER A 320 4.91 -18.40 -3.32
CA SER A 320 6.37 -18.47 -3.48
C SER A 320 6.78 -18.79 -4.93
N GLU A 321 6.08 -19.70 -5.61
CA GLU A 321 6.27 -19.98 -7.03
C GLU A 321 5.99 -18.73 -7.89
N LYS A 322 4.87 -18.05 -7.61
CA LYS A 322 4.50 -16.81 -8.29
C LYS A 322 5.55 -15.71 -8.11
N LEU A 323 6.02 -15.49 -6.88
CA LEU A 323 7.09 -14.53 -6.58
C LEU A 323 8.33 -14.81 -7.43
N ASN A 324 8.79 -16.06 -7.48
CA ASN A 324 9.97 -16.42 -8.26
C ASN A 324 9.78 -16.23 -9.77
N ILE A 325 8.58 -16.46 -10.30
CA ILE A 325 8.26 -16.22 -11.71
C ILE A 325 8.27 -14.71 -12.00
N VAL A 326 7.57 -13.93 -11.17
CA VAL A 326 7.39 -12.49 -11.38
C VAL A 326 8.71 -11.73 -11.20
N MET A 327 9.50 -12.09 -10.19
CA MET A 327 10.81 -11.47 -9.93
C MET A 327 11.89 -11.99 -10.90
N GLY A 328 11.63 -13.07 -11.64
CA GLY A 328 12.49 -13.59 -12.70
C GLY A 328 12.20 -12.95 -14.07
N ASP A 329 12.16 -13.81 -15.10
CA ASP A 329 11.88 -13.42 -16.50
C ASP A 329 10.38 -13.43 -16.79
N LEU A 330 9.68 -12.48 -16.17
CA LEU A 330 8.24 -12.27 -16.35
C LEU A 330 7.85 -12.08 -17.83
N PRO A 331 8.56 -11.28 -18.66
CA PRO A 331 8.19 -11.11 -20.07
C PRO A 331 8.16 -12.43 -20.86
N LYS A 332 9.13 -13.31 -20.64
CA LYS A 332 9.17 -14.63 -21.28
C LYS A 332 8.03 -15.53 -20.79
N PHE A 333 7.72 -15.50 -19.50
CA PHE A 333 6.62 -16.28 -18.92
C PHE A 333 5.27 -15.86 -19.52
N VAL A 334 4.99 -14.56 -19.55
CA VAL A 334 3.72 -14.01 -20.08
C VAL A 334 3.52 -14.36 -21.54
N LYS A 335 4.54 -14.16 -22.39
CA LYS A 335 4.47 -14.53 -23.81
C LYS A 335 4.19 -16.01 -24.02
N LYS A 336 4.80 -16.88 -23.20
CA LYS A 336 4.58 -18.33 -23.27
C LYS A 336 3.15 -18.70 -22.88
N ALA A 337 2.60 -18.08 -21.83
CA ALA A 337 1.23 -18.33 -21.39
C ALA A 337 0.21 -17.85 -22.42
N GLU A 338 0.44 -16.70 -23.05
CA GLU A 338 -0.44 -16.16 -24.10
C GLU A 338 -0.45 -17.02 -25.37
N ALA A 339 0.67 -17.67 -25.72
CA ALA A 339 0.74 -18.55 -26.88
C ALA A 339 0.02 -19.90 -26.71
N GLN A 340 -0.46 -20.21 -25.50
CA GLN A 340 -1.19 -21.43 -25.18
C GLN A 340 -2.71 -21.24 -25.14
N LEU A 341 -3.17 -20.00 -25.33
CA LEU A 341 -4.57 -19.60 -25.51
C LEU A 341 -4.87 -19.47 -27.01
#